data_AF-A0A432CT29-F1
#
_entry.id   AF-A0A432CT29-F1
#
_cell.length_a   1.000
_cell.length_b   1.000
_cell.length_c   1.000
_cell.angle_alpha   90.00
_cell.angle_beta   90.00
_cell.angle_gamma   90.00
#
_symmetry.space_group_name_H-M   'P 1'
#
loop_
_entity.id
_entity.type
_entity.pdbx_description
1 polymer ?
#
loop_
_entity_poly.entity_id
_entity_poly.type
_entity_poly.pdbx_seq_one_letter_code
_entity_poly.pdbx_strand_id
1 'polypeptide(L)'
;MRTPLTKPLLLSLLTSTLLGGCSLFSAPEREPDYPTLGSTYYSSDDTTVIESDNVLKTAIKNNRLIAVSNRSAIEEKFDLLFAEVRQYQTFATDTKPFTNDDLKGEDFHKGLETLIKQFSCELYASQQSSDSVQLCPLNHKIVDNNLGYLPFQDGRHVTERLSTTLTNSEGTKELDMFLRSTHERPLESLWGGVHELGSFKGSELAPTSLVLTVNLSAHKKESHSRPWQELHDEPLILFVVLPSVERILTQRNEVDAMNLSYQKAQLLIVDSR
;
A
#
# COMPACT_ATOMS: atom_id res chain seq x y z
N MET A 1 65.60 -38.20 -58.81
CA MET A 1 65.57 -39.68 -58.73
C MET A 1 64.67 -40.10 -57.58
N ARG A 2 63.65 -40.91 -57.89
CA ARG A 2 62.85 -41.80 -57.02
C ARG A 2 62.00 -41.22 -55.87
N THR A 3 60.71 -41.05 -56.16
CA THR A 3 59.56 -41.56 -55.37
C THR A 3 59.58 -43.12 -55.36
N PRO A 4 58.85 -43.88 -54.50
CA PRO A 4 57.42 -43.66 -54.15
C PRO A 4 56.84 -44.18 -52.79
N LEU A 5 55.54 -43.86 -52.60
CA LEU A 5 54.42 -44.65 -51.98
C LEU A 5 54.53 -45.10 -50.50
N THR A 6 53.56 -44.95 -49.58
CA THR A 6 52.09 -45.20 -49.62
C THR A 6 51.32 -44.47 -48.48
N LYS A 7 50.03 -44.14 -48.70
CA LYS A 7 48.97 -43.78 -47.71
C LYS A 7 48.28 -45.06 -47.14
N PRO A 8 47.17 -45.07 -46.36
CA PRO A 8 46.40 -44.05 -45.60
C PRO A 8 45.99 -44.48 -44.15
N LEU A 9 45.45 -43.59 -43.30
CA LEU A 9 44.21 -43.87 -42.54
C LEU A 9 43.58 -42.59 -41.98
N LEU A 10 42.27 -42.45 -42.19
CA LEU A 10 41.39 -41.45 -41.60
C LEU A 10 41.21 -41.71 -40.09
N LEU A 11 41.04 -40.65 -39.30
CA LEU A 11 39.83 -40.51 -38.49
C LEU A 11 39.58 -39.04 -38.15
N SER A 12 38.44 -38.56 -38.66
CA SER A 12 37.81 -37.31 -38.28
C SER A 12 37.36 -37.33 -36.83
N LEU A 13 37.70 -36.31 -36.06
CA LEU A 13 36.91 -35.88 -34.92
C LEU A 13 36.58 -34.40 -35.09
N LEU A 14 35.49 -34.17 -35.83
CA LEU A 14 34.68 -32.95 -35.72
C LEU A 14 33.95 -33.05 -34.38
N THR A 15 34.58 -32.58 -33.29
CA THR A 15 33.84 -32.23 -32.08
C THR A 15 33.20 -30.88 -32.33
N SER A 16 31.95 -30.94 -32.77
CA SER A 16 30.99 -29.86 -32.78
C SER A 16 30.88 -29.28 -31.36
N THR A 17 31.57 -28.17 -31.12
CA THR A 17 31.27 -27.26 -30.01
C THR A 17 29.88 -26.70 -30.25
N LEU A 18 28.88 -27.36 -29.65
CA LEU A 18 27.54 -26.83 -29.46
C LEU A 18 27.68 -25.52 -28.70
N LEU A 19 27.61 -24.40 -29.42
CA LEU A 19 27.33 -23.08 -28.88
C LEU A 19 25.91 -23.11 -28.32
N GLY A 20 25.77 -23.64 -27.11
CA GLY A 20 24.61 -23.45 -26.26
C GLY A 20 24.61 -22.00 -25.79
N GLY A 21 24.15 -21.10 -26.65
CA GLY A 21 23.79 -19.75 -26.26
C GLY A 21 22.56 -19.82 -25.36
N CYS A 22 22.77 -20.00 -24.06
CA CYS A 22 21.76 -19.65 -23.07
C CYS A 22 21.62 -18.12 -23.14
N SER A 23 20.65 -17.66 -23.92
CA SER A 23 20.18 -16.28 -23.85
C SER A 23 19.66 -16.04 -22.44
N LEU A 24 20.54 -15.57 -21.56
CA LEU A 24 20.19 -14.96 -20.28
C LEU A 24 19.52 -13.62 -20.59
N PHE A 25 18.28 -13.66 -21.11
CA PHE A 25 17.37 -12.55 -20.95
C PHE A 25 16.84 -12.66 -19.52
N SER A 26 17.60 -12.15 -18.56
CA SER A 26 16.99 -11.65 -17.33
C SER A 26 15.96 -10.63 -17.81
N ALA A 27 14.68 -10.85 -17.48
CA ALA A 27 13.72 -9.77 -17.60
C ALA A 27 14.32 -8.56 -16.85
N PRO A 28 14.28 -7.34 -17.42
CA PRO A 28 14.84 -6.19 -16.73
C PRO A 28 14.24 -6.16 -15.32
N GLU A 29 15.09 -6.25 -14.29
CA GLU A 29 14.68 -6.03 -12.91
C GLU A 29 14.05 -4.64 -12.87
N ARG A 30 12.75 -4.61 -12.60
CA ARG A 30 12.01 -3.37 -12.47
C ARG A 30 12.39 -2.81 -11.10
N GLU A 31 13.42 -1.97 -11.08
CA GLU A 31 13.85 -1.29 -9.86
C GLU A 31 13.33 0.16 -9.82
N PRO A 32 12.83 0.64 -8.66
CA PRO A 32 12.39 -0.10 -7.47
C PRO A 32 10.86 -0.31 -7.43
N ASP A 33 10.42 -1.52 -7.09
CA ASP A 33 9.01 -1.89 -6.88
C ASP A 33 8.78 -2.40 -5.45
N TYR A 34 7.56 -2.23 -4.92
CA TYR A 34 7.15 -2.84 -3.66
C TYR A 34 6.86 -4.34 -3.81
N PRO A 35 6.96 -5.15 -2.74
CA PRO A 35 6.54 -6.54 -2.78
C PRO A 35 5.06 -6.69 -3.18
N THR A 36 4.73 -7.80 -3.85
CA THR A 36 3.35 -8.01 -4.31
C THR A 36 2.46 -8.53 -3.20
N LEU A 37 1.27 -7.95 -3.05
CA LEU A 37 0.26 -8.30 -2.05
C LEU A 37 -0.17 -9.75 -2.17
N GLY A 38 -0.26 -10.31 -3.38
CA GLY A 38 -0.62 -11.70 -3.58
C GLY A 38 0.36 -12.69 -2.95
N SER A 39 1.65 -12.34 -2.88
CA SER A 39 2.72 -13.18 -2.35
C SER A 39 3.05 -12.91 -0.88
N THR A 40 2.43 -11.92 -0.23
CA THR A 40 2.69 -11.64 1.19
C THR A 40 1.97 -12.64 2.10
N TYR A 41 2.50 -12.80 3.30
CA TYR A 41 1.96 -13.68 4.32
C TYR A 41 0.69 -13.08 4.94
N TYR A 42 -0.40 -13.85 4.90
CA TYR A 42 -1.70 -13.51 5.50
C TYR A 42 -1.72 -13.73 7.01
N SER A 43 -1.13 -14.84 7.46
CA SER A 43 -1.05 -15.23 8.88
C SER A 43 0.36 -15.70 9.24
N SER A 44 0.57 -16.02 10.53
CA SER A 44 1.80 -16.61 11.06
C SER A 44 2.14 -17.99 10.51
N ASP A 45 1.25 -18.61 9.74
CA ASP A 45 1.38 -19.99 9.26
C ASP A 45 1.96 -20.05 7.84
N ASP A 46 2.71 -19.02 7.43
CA ASP A 46 3.34 -18.84 6.12
C ASP A 46 2.38 -18.96 4.91
N THR A 47 1.07 -18.90 5.14
CA THR A 47 0.06 -18.96 4.07
C THR A 47 -0.05 -17.60 3.40
N THR A 48 0.12 -17.56 2.07
CA THR A 48 0.05 -16.30 1.32
C THR A 48 -1.37 -15.79 1.14
N VAL A 49 -1.52 -14.50 0.83
CA VAL A 49 -2.84 -13.89 0.52
C VAL A 49 -3.52 -14.57 -0.67
N ILE A 50 -2.76 -14.99 -1.69
CA ILE A 50 -3.34 -15.65 -2.87
C ILE A 50 -3.77 -17.09 -2.60
N GLU A 51 -3.11 -17.79 -1.67
CA GLU A 51 -3.41 -19.17 -1.30
C GLU A 51 -4.56 -19.27 -0.28
N SER A 52 -4.71 -18.27 0.58
CA SER A 52 -5.78 -18.23 1.58
C SER A 52 -7.13 -17.83 0.99
N ASP A 53 -8.21 -18.30 1.63
CA ASP A 53 -9.57 -17.80 1.39
C ASP A 53 -9.86 -16.66 2.36
N ASN A 54 -9.40 -15.47 2.01
CA ASN A 54 -9.58 -14.26 2.82
C ASN A 54 -10.54 -13.25 2.17
N VAL A 55 -11.10 -12.37 3.02
CA VAL A 55 -12.08 -11.35 2.61
C VAL A 55 -11.49 -10.31 1.66
N LEU A 56 -10.19 -10.02 1.77
CA LEU A 56 -9.47 -9.08 0.91
C LEU A 56 -9.36 -9.59 -0.53
N LYS A 57 -8.87 -10.83 -0.73
CA LYS A 57 -8.83 -11.52 -2.03
C LYS A 57 -10.21 -11.57 -2.66
N THR A 58 -11.24 -11.84 -1.87
CA THR A 58 -12.64 -11.84 -2.35
C THR A 58 -13.09 -10.45 -2.82
N ALA A 59 -12.75 -9.39 -2.09
CA ALA A 59 -13.06 -8.02 -2.48
C ALA A 59 -12.34 -7.60 -3.77
N ILE A 60 -11.04 -7.94 -3.90
CA ILE A 60 -10.20 -7.65 -5.08
C ILE A 60 -10.75 -8.35 -6.32
N LYS A 61 -11.04 -9.65 -6.22
CA LYS A 61 -11.54 -10.45 -7.35
C LYS A 61 -12.94 -10.04 -7.82
N ASN A 62 -13.74 -9.46 -6.93
CA ASN A 62 -15.09 -8.98 -7.25
C ASN A 62 -15.14 -7.47 -7.55
N ASN A 63 -13.98 -6.80 -7.63
CA ASN A 63 -13.87 -5.37 -7.93
C ASN A 63 -14.77 -4.48 -7.06
N ARG A 64 -14.85 -4.80 -5.75
CA ARG A 64 -15.66 -4.04 -4.79
C ARG A 64 -14.95 -2.73 -4.44
N LEU A 65 -14.98 -1.76 -5.35
CA LEU A 65 -14.19 -0.54 -5.29
C LEU A 65 -15.10 0.69 -5.27
N ILE A 66 -14.78 1.67 -4.42
CA ILE A 66 -15.44 2.98 -4.40
C ILE A 66 -14.36 4.04 -4.53
N ALA A 67 -14.54 5.02 -5.43
CA ALA A 67 -13.60 6.13 -5.53
C ALA A 67 -13.51 6.89 -4.19
N VAL A 68 -12.30 7.16 -3.71
CA VAL A 68 -12.09 7.86 -2.42
C VAL A 68 -12.74 9.24 -2.42
N SER A 69 -12.82 9.90 -3.58
CA SER A 69 -13.49 11.19 -3.75
C SER A 69 -15.02 11.12 -3.61
N ASN A 70 -15.63 9.94 -3.70
CA ASN A 70 -17.08 9.76 -3.56
C ASN A 70 -17.47 9.54 -2.10
N ARG A 71 -17.44 10.63 -1.32
CA ARG A 71 -17.65 10.61 0.14
C ARG A 71 -18.96 9.92 0.56
N SER A 72 -20.07 10.23 -0.10
CA SER A 72 -21.39 9.67 0.26
C SER A 72 -21.45 8.16 0.03
N ALA A 73 -20.91 7.66 -1.09
CA ALA A 73 -20.91 6.23 -1.37
C ALA A 73 -20.05 5.44 -0.36
N ILE A 74 -18.96 6.04 0.14
CA ILE A 74 -18.15 5.44 1.20
C ILE A 74 -18.96 5.41 2.51
N GLU A 75 -19.57 6.52 2.91
CA GLU A 75 -20.35 6.62 4.15
C GLU A 75 -21.53 5.63 4.19
N GLU A 76 -22.16 5.35 3.04
CA GLU A 76 -23.17 4.30 2.90
C GLU A 76 -22.64 2.88 3.16
N LYS A 77 -21.32 2.67 3.12
CA LYS A 77 -20.66 1.38 3.36
C LYS A 77 -19.97 1.29 4.72
N PHE A 78 -20.05 2.30 5.59
CA PHE A 78 -19.37 2.25 6.90
C PHE A 78 -19.80 1.06 7.75
N ASP A 79 -21.07 0.67 7.72
CA ASP A 79 -21.57 -0.52 8.44
C ASP A 79 -21.02 -1.86 7.94
N LEU A 80 -20.46 -1.86 6.74
CA LEU A 80 -19.80 -3.01 6.12
C LEU A 80 -18.29 -2.97 6.36
N LEU A 81 -17.69 -1.77 6.27
CA LEU A 81 -16.25 -1.54 6.44
C LEU A 81 -15.79 -1.64 7.90
N PHE A 82 -16.67 -1.28 8.83
CA PHE A 82 -16.38 -1.21 10.26
C PHE A 82 -17.41 -2.01 11.04
N ALA A 83 -17.64 -3.26 10.63
CA ALA A 83 -18.62 -4.11 11.29
C ALA A 83 -18.27 -4.40 12.76
N GLU A 84 -16.99 -4.38 13.10
CA GLU A 84 -16.41 -4.60 14.43
C GLU A 84 -16.86 -3.53 15.44
N VAL A 85 -17.08 -2.29 14.97
CA VAL A 85 -17.58 -1.19 15.82
C VAL A 85 -18.93 -1.53 16.46
N ARG A 86 -19.79 -2.29 15.77
CA ARG A 86 -21.07 -2.73 16.33
C ARG A 86 -20.91 -3.69 17.51
N GLN A 87 -19.85 -4.50 17.54
CA GLN A 87 -19.65 -5.47 18.62
C GLN A 87 -19.31 -4.79 19.95
N TYR A 88 -18.64 -3.64 19.91
CA TYR A 88 -18.28 -2.85 21.10
C TYR A 88 -19.46 -2.10 21.72
N GLN A 89 -20.52 -1.82 20.94
CA GLN A 89 -21.74 -1.16 21.43
C GLN A 89 -22.43 -1.96 22.55
N THR A 90 -22.24 -3.28 22.57
CA THR A 90 -22.89 -4.19 23.52
C THR A 90 -22.24 -4.23 24.91
N PHE A 91 -21.03 -3.68 25.09
CA PHE A 91 -20.26 -3.80 26.34
C PHE A 91 -20.08 -2.48 27.10
N ALA A 92 -20.44 -1.32 26.53
CA ALA A 92 -20.34 -0.04 27.20
C ALA A 92 -21.56 0.19 28.13
N THR A 93 -21.36 0.04 29.44
CA THR A 93 -22.46 0.17 30.42
C THR A 93 -22.71 1.59 30.95
N ASP A 94 -21.82 2.55 30.71
CA ASP A 94 -21.92 3.90 31.34
C ASP A 94 -21.58 5.10 30.44
N THR A 95 -21.29 4.90 29.15
CA THR A 95 -20.97 5.97 28.17
C THR A 95 -21.79 5.82 26.89
N LYS A 96 -22.00 6.91 26.13
CA LYS A 96 -22.73 6.81 24.85
C LYS A 96 -21.91 5.90 23.93
N PRO A 97 -22.43 4.73 23.53
CA PRO A 97 -21.64 3.77 22.78
C PRO A 97 -21.23 4.38 21.44
N PHE A 98 -20.00 4.13 21.05
CA PHE A 98 -19.46 4.58 19.79
C PHE A 98 -20.26 4.00 18.62
N THR A 99 -20.54 4.80 17.61
CA THR A 99 -21.24 4.32 16.42
C THR A 99 -20.47 4.64 15.15
N ASN A 100 -20.78 3.92 14.08
CA ASN A 100 -20.22 4.24 12.77
C ASN A 100 -20.53 5.69 12.34
N ASP A 101 -21.58 6.31 12.86
CA ASP A 101 -21.88 7.72 12.61
C ASP A 101 -20.84 8.66 13.22
N ASP A 102 -20.18 8.26 14.31
CA ASP A 102 -19.09 9.06 14.88
C ASP A 102 -17.85 9.04 13.95
N LEU A 103 -17.64 7.98 13.15
CA LEU A 103 -16.59 7.95 12.11
C LEU A 103 -16.96 8.78 10.88
N LYS A 104 -18.25 8.96 10.59
CA LYS A 104 -18.69 9.69 9.40
C LYS A 104 -18.32 11.17 9.48
N GLY A 105 -18.16 11.79 8.32
CA GLY A 105 -17.94 13.22 8.19
C GLY A 105 -16.55 13.61 7.72
N GLU A 106 -16.29 14.92 7.78
CA GLU A 106 -15.20 15.54 7.04
C GLU A 106 -13.81 15.09 7.51
N ASP A 107 -13.64 14.85 8.82
CA ASP A 107 -12.36 14.45 9.41
C ASP A 107 -11.85 13.13 8.81
N PHE A 108 -12.73 12.15 8.63
CA PHE A 108 -12.36 10.86 8.02
C PHE A 108 -11.83 11.06 6.60
N HIS A 109 -12.59 11.77 5.76
CA HIS A 109 -12.22 11.98 4.35
C HIS A 109 -10.97 12.85 4.21
N LYS A 110 -10.81 13.87 5.05
CA LYS A 110 -9.60 14.71 5.10
C LYS A 110 -8.37 13.91 5.55
N GLY A 111 -8.52 13.03 6.54
CA GLY A 111 -7.44 12.17 7.00
C GLY A 111 -6.96 11.26 5.89
N LEU A 112 -7.89 10.59 5.21
CA LEU A 112 -7.58 9.70 4.11
C LEU A 112 -6.93 10.45 2.93
N GLU A 113 -7.48 11.61 2.55
CA GLU A 113 -6.91 12.48 1.53
C GLU A 113 -5.48 12.91 1.88
N THR A 114 -5.24 13.33 3.11
CA THR A 114 -3.92 13.77 3.60
C THR A 114 -2.91 12.64 3.54
N LEU A 115 -3.29 11.44 3.98
CA LEU A 115 -2.42 10.26 3.96
C LEU A 115 -2.02 9.87 2.53
N ILE A 116 -2.99 9.83 1.60
CA ILE A 116 -2.75 9.51 0.19
C ILE A 116 -1.83 10.54 -0.46
N LYS A 117 -2.09 11.83 -0.22
CA LYS A 117 -1.28 12.92 -0.76
C LYS A 117 0.13 12.92 -0.17
N GLN A 118 0.28 12.70 1.13
CA GLN A 118 1.60 12.59 1.74
C GLN A 118 2.39 11.43 1.14
N PHE A 119 1.80 10.22 1.09
CA PHE A 119 2.46 9.04 0.53
C PHE A 119 2.94 9.29 -0.91
N SER A 120 2.07 9.82 -1.77
CA SER A 120 2.40 10.06 -3.17
C SER A 120 3.41 11.19 -3.38
N CYS A 121 3.40 12.21 -2.52
CA CYS A 121 4.41 13.25 -2.52
C CYS A 121 5.79 12.71 -2.12
N GLU A 122 5.87 11.93 -1.04
CA GLU A 122 7.13 11.31 -0.60
C GLU A 122 7.66 10.30 -1.63
N LEU A 123 6.76 9.54 -2.26
CA LEU A 123 7.13 8.66 -3.37
C LEU A 123 7.69 9.47 -4.55
N TYR A 124 7.05 10.57 -4.95
CA TYR A 124 7.58 11.44 -6.00
C TYR A 124 8.95 12.02 -5.64
N ALA A 125 9.09 12.53 -4.41
CA ALA A 125 10.30 13.12 -3.84
C ALA A 125 11.49 12.14 -3.81
N SER A 126 11.22 10.85 -3.53
CA SER A 126 12.22 9.77 -3.50
C SER A 126 12.90 9.46 -4.84
N GLN A 127 12.52 10.17 -5.90
CA GLN A 127 13.08 10.04 -7.25
C GLN A 127 13.52 11.38 -7.81
N GLN A 128 13.52 12.44 -6.99
CA GLN A 128 14.04 13.73 -7.37
C GLN A 128 15.48 13.90 -6.89
N SER A 129 16.23 14.76 -7.58
CA SER A 129 17.58 15.13 -7.14
C SER A 129 17.54 15.73 -5.73
N SER A 130 18.59 15.49 -4.95
CA SER A 130 18.78 16.04 -3.60
C SER A 130 18.64 17.57 -3.53
N ASP A 131 18.93 18.26 -4.62
CA ASP A 131 18.89 19.72 -4.71
C ASP A 131 17.49 20.27 -4.99
N SER A 132 16.50 19.41 -5.18
CA SER A 132 15.10 19.82 -5.33
C SER A 132 14.45 20.10 -3.98
N VAL A 133 13.37 20.86 -3.96
CA VAL A 133 12.55 21.10 -2.77
C VAL A 133 11.15 20.62 -3.07
N GLN A 134 10.62 19.70 -2.26
CA GLN A 134 9.27 19.18 -2.39
C GLN A 134 8.45 19.59 -1.17
N LEU A 135 7.24 20.10 -1.39
CA LEU A 135 6.36 20.54 -0.32
C LEU A 135 5.24 19.51 -0.10
N CYS A 136 5.50 18.54 0.77
CA CYS A 136 4.50 17.54 1.12
C CYS A 136 3.52 18.05 2.20
N PRO A 137 2.24 17.60 2.17
CA PRO A 137 1.16 18.17 2.99
C PRO A 137 1.39 18.15 4.50
N LEU A 138 2.06 17.12 5.02
CA LEU A 138 2.36 16.99 6.44
C LEU A 138 3.61 17.79 6.80
N ASN A 139 3.43 18.68 7.77
CA ASN A 139 4.48 19.45 8.45
C ASN A 139 5.24 20.50 7.62
N HIS A 140 4.95 20.67 6.32
CA HIS A 140 5.71 21.57 5.42
C HIS A 140 7.24 21.38 5.53
N LYS A 141 7.67 20.19 5.96
CA LYS A 141 9.08 19.85 6.11
C LYS A 141 9.58 19.41 4.76
N ILE A 142 10.77 19.89 4.40
CA ILE A 142 11.49 19.41 3.23
C ILE A 142 11.69 17.91 3.44
N VAL A 143 11.17 17.11 2.52
CA VAL A 143 11.39 15.66 2.50
C VAL A 143 12.80 15.43 1.97
N ASP A 144 13.52 14.49 2.56
CA ASP A 144 14.83 14.10 2.07
C ASP A 144 14.68 13.63 0.62
N ASN A 145 15.28 14.36 -0.31
CA ASN A 145 15.31 13.99 -1.71
C ASN A 145 16.57 13.18 -1.95
N ASN A 146 16.40 11.98 -2.48
CA ASN A 146 17.50 11.16 -2.96
C ASN A 146 16.97 10.33 -4.13
N LEU A 147 17.84 9.92 -5.05
CA LEU A 147 17.41 9.15 -6.21
C LEU A 147 17.34 7.66 -5.87
N GLY A 148 16.30 6.98 -6.36
CA GLY A 148 16.30 5.52 -6.51
C GLY A 148 15.92 4.73 -5.27
N TYR A 149 15.10 5.28 -4.36
CA TYR A 149 14.59 4.52 -3.22
C TYR A 149 13.06 4.54 -3.12
N LEU A 150 12.48 3.63 -2.35
CA LEU A 150 11.06 3.66 -1.98
C LEU A 150 10.89 4.03 -0.50
N PRO A 151 9.96 4.95 -0.14
CA PRO A 151 9.85 5.46 1.22
C PRO A 151 9.73 4.41 2.34
N PHE A 152 9.11 3.26 2.08
CA PHE A 152 8.94 2.16 3.05
C PHE A 152 10.02 1.07 2.95
N GLN A 153 10.90 1.09 1.95
CA GLN A 153 12.02 0.13 1.84
C GLN A 153 13.31 0.72 2.41
N ASP A 154 13.67 1.94 2.01
CA ASP A 154 14.93 2.58 2.41
C ASP A 154 14.75 4.04 2.87
N GLY A 155 13.51 4.49 2.98
CA GLY A 155 13.17 5.83 3.46
C GLY A 155 12.89 5.90 4.96
N ARG A 156 12.38 7.05 5.41
CA ARG A 156 11.99 7.29 6.81
C ARG A 156 10.97 6.26 7.33
N HIS A 157 10.12 5.74 6.45
CA HIS A 157 9.02 4.85 6.82
C HIS A 157 9.46 3.40 7.06
N VAL A 158 10.75 3.13 6.98
CA VAL A 158 11.34 1.96 7.60
C VAL A 158 11.13 2.00 9.11
N THR A 159 11.25 3.17 9.75
CA THR A 159 11.20 3.30 11.21
C THR A 159 10.05 4.15 11.73
N GLU A 160 9.53 5.09 10.94
CA GLU A 160 8.46 5.99 11.33
C GLU A 160 7.15 5.64 10.63
N ARG A 161 6.02 5.67 11.34
CA ARG A 161 4.71 5.60 10.70
C ARG A 161 4.51 6.79 9.78
N LEU A 162 3.81 6.58 8.67
CA LEU A 162 3.17 7.69 7.97
C LEU A 162 1.81 7.90 8.63
N SER A 163 1.62 9.00 9.38
CA SER A 163 0.37 9.22 10.13
C SER A 163 -0.20 10.62 9.95
N THR A 164 -1.51 10.73 10.12
CA THR A 164 -2.24 12.00 10.20
C THR A 164 -3.28 11.91 11.29
N THR A 165 -3.30 12.92 12.15
CA THR A 165 -4.25 13.02 13.26
C THR A 165 -5.14 14.23 13.03
N LEU A 166 -6.46 14.03 13.06
CA LEU A 166 -7.44 15.08 12.91
C LEU A 166 -8.37 15.11 14.11
N THR A 167 -8.40 16.26 14.77
CA THR A 167 -9.34 16.55 15.85
C THR A 167 -10.49 17.38 15.30
N ASN A 168 -11.73 17.03 15.67
CA ASN A 168 -12.89 17.83 15.29
C ASN A 168 -12.83 19.23 15.93
N SER A 169 -13.62 20.17 15.41
CA SER A 169 -13.66 21.57 15.88
C SER A 169 -14.01 21.72 17.36
N GLU A 170 -14.75 20.77 17.92
CA GLU A 170 -15.17 20.76 19.32
C GLU A 170 -14.10 20.16 20.26
N GLY A 171 -13.05 19.53 19.74
CA GLY A 171 -12.03 18.86 20.55
C GLY A 171 -12.52 17.59 21.26
N THR A 172 -13.65 17.03 20.82
CA THR A 172 -14.35 15.89 21.41
C THR A 172 -14.12 14.58 20.68
N LYS A 173 -13.59 14.63 19.44
CA LYS A 173 -13.30 13.48 18.60
C LYS A 173 -11.95 13.66 17.94
N GLU A 174 -11.16 12.59 17.89
CA GLU A 174 -9.88 12.54 17.21
C GLU A 174 -9.77 11.26 16.38
N LEU A 175 -9.35 11.40 15.13
CA LEU A 175 -9.09 10.29 14.22
C LEU A 175 -7.61 10.29 13.89
N ASP A 176 -6.92 9.18 14.17
CA ASP A 176 -5.54 8.94 13.78
C ASP A 176 -5.51 7.89 12.67
N MET A 177 -5.10 8.29 11.47
CA MET A 177 -4.93 7.40 10.33
C MET A 177 -3.46 7.23 10.02
N PHE A 178 -3.01 5.98 9.85
CA PHE A 178 -1.60 5.72 9.61
C PHE A 178 -1.31 4.48 8.76
N LEU A 179 -0.18 4.52 8.07
CA LEU A 179 0.50 3.35 7.52
C LEU A 179 1.57 2.91 8.52
N ARG A 180 1.61 1.62 8.83
CA ARG A 180 2.64 1.06 9.72
C ARG A 180 4.01 1.16 9.06
N SER A 181 5.02 1.48 9.86
CA SER A 181 6.40 1.41 9.39
C SER A 181 6.82 -0.04 9.14
N THR A 182 7.85 -0.24 8.32
CA THR A 182 8.36 -1.59 8.00
C THR A 182 8.95 -2.29 9.22
N HIS A 183 9.49 -1.54 10.18
CA HIS A 183 9.95 -2.08 11.47
C HIS A 183 8.79 -2.59 12.35
N GLU A 184 7.62 -1.95 12.28
CA GLU A 184 6.43 -2.44 13.00
C GLU A 184 5.76 -3.61 12.31
N ARG A 185 5.63 -3.56 10.98
CA ARG A 185 5.11 -4.64 10.16
C ARG A 185 5.90 -4.73 8.85
N PRO A 186 6.60 -5.85 8.61
CA PRO A 186 7.40 -6.02 7.39
C PRO A 186 6.54 -6.01 6.12
N LEU A 187 7.11 -5.61 4.99
CA LEU A 187 6.42 -5.57 3.69
C LEU A 187 6.16 -6.97 3.10
N GLU A 188 6.75 -8.00 3.69
CA GLU A 188 6.44 -9.40 3.40
C GLU A 188 5.12 -9.85 4.06
N SER A 189 4.56 -9.04 4.97
CA SER A 189 3.27 -9.30 5.62
C SER A 189 2.16 -8.50 4.96
N LEU A 190 0.96 -9.08 4.87
CA LEU A 190 -0.25 -8.36 4.44
C LEU A 190 -0.45 -7.02 5.17
N TRP A 191 -0.04 -6.96 6.44
CA TRP A 191 -0.23 -5.81 7.31
C TRP A 191 0.86 -4.73 7.17
N GLY A 192 1.81 -4.93 6.24
CA GLY A 192 2.76 -3.89 5.82
C GLY A 192 2.05 -2.67 5.25
N GLY A 193 2.69 -1.50 5.34
CA GLY A 193 2.06 -0.22 5.01
C GLY A 193 1.68 -0.05 3.53
N VAL A 194 2.40 -0.72 2.61
CA VAL A 194 2.20 -0.58 1.16
C VAL A 194 2.67 -1.82 0.40
N HIS A 195 1.94 -2.20 -0.66
CA HIS A 195 2.30 -3.29 -1.56
C HIS A 195 1.97 -2.93 -3.02
N GLU A 196 2.61 -3.56 -3.99
CA GLU A 196 2.02 -3.68 -5.33
C GLU A 196 0.91 -4.73 -5.30
N LEU A 197 -0.15 -4.59 -6.09
CA LEU A 197 -1.27 -5.52 -6.05
C LEU A 197 -0.86 -6.94 -6.48
N GLY A 198 -0.10 -7.08 -7.55
CA GLY A 198 0.13 -8.36 -8.23
C GLY A 198 -1.10 -8.86 -9.00
N SER A 199 -0.97 -10.04 -9.60
CA SER A 199 -2.01 -10.58 -10.50
C SER A 199 -3.10 -11.34 -9.74
N PHE A 200 -4.31 -10.78 -9.68
CA PHE A 200 -5.50 -11.46 -9.15
C PHE A 200 -6.48 -11.81 -10.28
N LYS A 201 -6.71 -13.12 -10.50
CA LYS A 201 -7.66 -13.58 -11.53
C LYS A 201 -9.07 -13.05 -11.26
N GLY A 202 -9.61 -12.27 -12.20
CA GLY A 202 -10.94 -11.65 -12.12
C GLY A 202 -10.93 -10.20 -11.65
N SER A 203 -9.79 -9.69 -11.18
CA SER A 203 -9.64 -8.27 -10.87
C SER A 203 -9.46 -7.44 -12.14
N GLU A 204 -10.08 -6.27 -12.17
CA GLU A 204 -9.92 -5.23 -13.19
C GLU A 204 -8.76 -4.28 -12.86
N LEU A 205 -8.20 -4.38 -11.65
CA LEU A 205 -7.08 -3.58 -11.21
C LEU A 205 -5.79 -4.00 -11.91
N ALA A 206 -4.95 -3.02 -12.25
CA ALA A 206 -3.62 -3.31 -12.78
C ALA A 206 -2.77 -4.03 -11.71
N PRO A 207 -1.98 -5.06 -12.08
CA PRO A 207 -1.09 -5.72 -11.14
C PRO A 207 -0.06 -4.79 -10.48
N THR A 208 0.26 -3.69 -11.14
CA THR A 208 1.22 -2.69 -10.66
C THR A 208 0.57 -1.60 -9.82
N SER A 209 -0.76 -1.63 -9.62
CA SER A 209 -1.44 -0.71 -8.71
C SER A 209 -0.89 -0.86 -7.30
N LEU A 210 -0.75 0.25 -6.59
CA LEU A 210 -0.33 0.23 -5.19
C LEU A 210 -1.54 -0.03 -4.29
N VAL A 211 -1.33 -0.74 -3.19
CA VAL A 211 -2.33 -0.98 -2.15
C VAL A 211 -1.76 -0.52 -0.81
N LEU A 212 -2.39 0.51 -0.24
CA LEU A 212 -2.07 1.01 1.09
C LEU A 212 -2.92 0.29 2.13
N THR A 213 -2.28 -0.20 3.20
CA THR A 213 -2.97 -0.75 4.38
C THR A 213 -3.09 0.36 5.43
N VAL A 214 -4.20 1.06 5.42
CA VAL A 214 -4.49 2.19 6.30
C VAL A 214 -5.09 1.68 7.61
N ASN A 215 -4.45 2.04 8.72
CA ASN A 215 -4.94 1.77 10.06
C ASN A 215 -5.64 3.04 10.57
N LEU A 216 -6.77 2.88 11.26
CA LEU A 216 -7.58 3.96 11.81
C LEU A 216 -7.81 3.69 13.30
N SER A 217 -7.17 4.48 14.14
CA SER A 217 -7.51 4.61 15.55
C SER A 217 -8.42 5.82 15.72
N ALA A 218 -9.45 5.68 16.54
CA ALA A 218 -10.38 6.75 16.79
C ALA A 218 -10.51 6.92 18.32
N HIS A 219 -10.58 8.17 18.75
CA HIS A 219 -10.76 8.53 20.15
C HIS A 219 -11.94 9.50 20.32
N LYS A 220 -12.65 9.37 21.44
CA LYS A 220 -13.74 10.27 21.83
C LYS A 220 -13.56 10.73 23.27
N LYS A 221 -13.93 11.98 23.53
CA LYS A 221 -14.05 12.54 24.88
C LYS A 221 -15.52 12.73 25.19
N GLU A 222 -15.92 12.32 26.39
CA GLU A 222 -17.22 12.68 26.91
C GLU A 222 -17.17 14.12 27.43
N SER A 223 -18.29 14.84 27.32
CA SER A 223 -18.41 16.24 27.74
C SER A 223 -17.99 16.52 29.20
N HIS A 224 -17.96 15.49 30.04
CA HIS A 224 -17.62 15.55 31.47
C HIS A 224 -16.36 14.74 31.84
N SER A 225 -15.76 13.99 30.91
CA SER A 225 -14.56 13.21 31.16
C SER A 225 -13.33 13.92 30.58
N ARG A 226 -12.23 13.95 31.35
CA ARG A 226 -10.94 14.49 30.87
C ARG A 226 -10.14 13.52 29.99
N PRO A 227 -10.14 12.18 30.22
CA PRO A 227 -9.33 11.29 29.40
C PRO A 227 -10.01 10.98 28.05
N TRP A 228 -9.19 10.86 27.01
CA TRP A 228 -9.60 10.25 25.75
C TRP A 228 -9.99 8.80 25.98
N GLN A 229 -11.10 8.37 25.39
CA GLN A 229 -11.50 6.97 25.32
C GLN A 229 -11.21 6.47 23.90
N GLU A 230 -10.42 5.42 23.80
CA GLU A 230 -10.21 4.73 22.53
C GLU A 230 -11.47 3.94 22.16
N LEU A 231 -11.76 3.94 20.87
CA LEU A 231 -13.04 3.45 20.35
C LEU A 231 -13.01 1.95 20.03
N HIS A 232 -11.82 1.39 19.81
CA HIS A 232 -11.57 -0.02 19.59
C HIS A 232 -10.13 -0.33 20.00
N ASP A 233 -9.90 -1.44 20.70
CA ASP A 233 -8.55 -1.79 21.24
C ASP A 233 -7.50 -2.01 20.14
N GLU A 234 -7.96 -2.41 18.95
CA GLU A 234 -7.12 -2.52 17.74
C GLU A 234 -7.53 -1.47 16.68
N PRO A 235 -6.58 -0.91 15.91
CA PRO A 235 -6.93 -0.01 14.82
C PRO A 235 -7.82 -0.70 13.77
N LEU A 236 -8.84 -0.01 13.30
CA LEU A 236 -9.66 -0.44 12.17
C LEU A 236 -8.79 -0.42 10.89
N ILE A 237 -9.02 -1.35 9.96
CA ILE A 237 -8.15 -1.50 8.77
C ILE A 237 -8.93 -1.21 7.50
N LEU A 238 -8.32 -0.43 6.60
CA LEU A 238 -8.83 -0.06 5.30
C LEU A 238 -7.77 -0.31 4.24
N PHE A 239 -8.20 -0.70 3.04
CA PHE A 239 -7.30 -0.89 1.90
C PHE A 239 -7.60 0.15 0.82
N VAL A 240 -6.60 0.97 0.50
CA VAL A 240 -6.73 2.00 -0.55
C VAL A 240 -5.85 1.61 -1.73
N VAL A 241 -6.47 1.45 -2.89
CA VAL A 241 -5.78 1.21 -4.15
C VAL A 241 -5.41 2.54 -4.80
N LEU A 242 -4.14 2.70 -5.14
CA LEU A 242 -3.59 3.86 -5.83
C LEU A 242 -3.05 3.45 -7.22
N PRO A 243 -2.79 4.44 -8.10
CA PRO A 243 -1.98 4.21 -9.31
C PRO A 243 -0.63 3.56 -9.01
N SER A 244 -0.01 2.99 -10.05
CA SER A 244 1.34 2.41 -9.94
C SER A 244 2.41 3.45 -9.61
N VAL A 245 3.52 2.98 -9.06
CA VAL A 245 4.73 3.79 -8.80
C VAL A 245 5.10 4.60 -10.03
N GLU A 246 5.33 3.95 -11.18
CA GLU A 246 5.67 4.60 -12.45
C GLU A 246 4.71 5.74 -12.81
N ARG A 247 3.40 5.52 -12.64
CA ARG A 247 2.39 6.51 -13.01
C ARG A 247 2.41 7.73 -12.08
N ILE A 248 2.75 7.55 -10.80
CA ILE A 248 2.91 8.64 -9.84
C ILE A 248 4.21 9.41 -10.13
N LEU A 249 5.32 8.70 -10.39
CA LEU A 249 6.63 9.29 -10.62
C LEU A 249 6.75 10.06 -11.94
N THR A 250 5.98 9.69 -12.95
CA THR A 250 5.97 10.35 -14.27
C THR A 250 5.19 11.68 -14.30
N GLN A 251 4.64 12.12 -13.16
CA GLN A 251 3.98 13.41 -13.08
C GLN A 251 4.99 14.57 -13.14
N ARG A 252 4.49 15.76 -13.50
CA ARG A 252 5.35 16.92 -13.77
C ARG A 252 5.97 17.54 -12.52
N ASN A 253 5.34 17.34 -11.36
CA ASN A 253 5.71 17.86 -10.06
C ASN A 253 4.97 17.06 -8.97
N GLU A 254 5.33 17.29 -7.71
CA GLU A 254 4.74 16.64 -6.54
C GLU A 254 3.25 16.96 -6.38
N VAL A 255 2.82 18.16 -6.73
CA VAL A 255 1.41 18.57 -6.65
C VAL A 255 0.54 17.76 -7.62
N ASP A 256 1.02 17.56 -8.85
CA ASP A 256 0.36 16.74 -9.86
C ASP A 256 0.36 15.25 -9.45
N ALA A 257 1.45 14.76 -8.85
CA ALA A 257 1.54 13.40 -8.28
C ALA A 257 0.51 13.18 -7.17
N MET A 258 0.38 14.13 -6.24
CA MET A 258 -0.62 14.12 -5.18
C MET A 258 -2.04 14.13 -5.71
N ASN A 259 -2.34 15.04 -6.64
CA ASN A 259 -3.67 15.20 -7.22
C ASN A 259 -4.08 13.96 -8.01
N LEU A 260 -3.18 13.43 -8.84
CA LEU A 260 -3.43 12.18 -9.57
C LEU A 260 -3.75 11.04 -8.60
N SER A 261 -2.91 10.86 -7.57
CA SER A 261 -3.04 9.76 -6.62
C SER A 261 -4.37 9.81 -5.90
N TYR A 262 -4.76 10.97 -5.37
CA TYR A 262 -6.06 11.14 -4.72
C TYR A 262 -7.25 10.96 -5.67
N GLN A 263 -7.20 11.56 -6.87
CA GLN A 263 -8.30 11.46 -7.84
C GLN A 263 -8.53 10.05 -8.37
N LYS A 264 -7.47 9.23 -8.42
CA LYS A 264 -7.53 7.84 -8.89
C LYS A 264 -7.61 6.83 -7.75
N ALA A 265 -7.52 7.28 -6.50
CA ALA A 265 -7.60 6.40 -5.36
C ALA A 265 -8.98 5.73 -5.27
N GLN A 266 -8.97 4.44 -4.98
CA GLN A 266 -10.17 3.64 -4.76
C GLN A 266 -10.07 2.95 -3.40
N LEU A 267 -11.10 3.10 -2.58
CA LEU A 267 -11.27 2.32 -1.37
C LEU A 267 -11.80 0.93 -1.75
N LEU A 268 -11.14 -0.11 -1.27
CA LEU A 268 -11.59 -1.47 -1.41
C LEU A 268 -12.58 -1.81 -0.28
N ILE A 269 -13.77 -2.26 -0.66
CA ILE A 269 -14.84 -2.62 0.27
C ILE A 269 -14.67 -4.08 0.68
N VAL A 270 -13.90 -4.26 1.75
CA VAL A 270 -13.72 -5.53 2.44
C VAL A 270 -14.82 -5.66 3.49
N ASP A 271 -15.53 -6.80 3.46
CA ASP A 271 -16.55 -7.12 4.47
C ASP A 271 -15.84 -7.69 5.69
N SER A 272 -15.88 -6.99 6.82
CA SER A 272 -15.19 -7.38 8.05
C SER A 272 -16.01 -8.28 8.98
N ARG A 273 -17.14 -8.81 8.52
CA ARG A 273 -18.02 -9.72 9.26
C ARG A 273 -17.62 -11.19 9.20
#